data_AF-A0AAE4YAN3-F1
#
_entry.id   AF-A0AAE4YAN3-F1
#
_cell.length_a   1.000
_cell.length_b   1.000
_cell.length_c   1.000
_cell.angle_alpha   90.00
_cell.angle_beta   90.00
_cell.angle_gamma   90.00
#
_symmetry.space_group_name_H-M   'P 1'
#
loop_
_entity.id
_entity.type
_entity.pdbx_description
1 polymer ?
#
loop_
_entity_poly.entity_id
_entity_poly.type
_entity_poly.pdbx_seq_one_letter_code
_entity_poly.pdbx_strand_id
1 'polypeptide(L)'
;MRRLPLLLLLLPSPLRAEVCDKEAPDWDGVPVTALSPVLDFWTSLPGLALAAVFLMALLVHRRAMTLLALAAGLLPLVWFYGLDDGANIRTAAIREGCAGPPWLLTLSLLAPALLLFRRS
;
A
#
# COMPACT_ATOMS: atom_id res chain seq x y z
N MET A 1 23.17 -41.68 10.59
CA MET A 1 22.08 -40.72 10.35
C MET A 1 22.35 -39.43 11.13
N ARG A 2 22.85 -38.35 10.49
CA ARG A 2 22.84 -36.99 11.09
C ARG A 2 23.23 -35.92 10.04
N ARG A 3 22.35 -35.66 9.07
CA ARG A 3 22.45 -34.52 8.14
C ARG A 3 21.32 -33.52 8.40
N LEU A 4 21.19 -33.08 9.65
CA LEU A 4 20.13 -32.18 10.11
C LEU A 4 20.57 -30.81 10.69
N PRO A 5 21.83 -30.31 10.57
CA PRO A 5 22.11 -28.94 10.96
C PRO A 5 21.92 -27.92 9.81
N LEU A 6 21.82 -28.37 8.55
CA LEU A 6 21.76 -27.43 7.41
C LEU A 6 20.35 -26.86 7.18
N LEU A 7 19.29 -27.61 7.50
CA LEU A 7 17.91 -27.12 7.33
C LEU A 7 17.56 -25.95 8.28
N LEU A 8 18.23 -25.87 9.44
CA LEU A 8 18.03 -24.81 10.43
C LEU A 8 18.59 -23.44 10.00
N LEU A 9 19.49 -23.41 9.00
CA LEU A 9 20.01 -22.18 8.41
C LEU A 9 19.10 -21.61 7.30
N LEU A 10 18.10 -22.38 6.86
CA LEU A 10 17.07 -21.92 5.92
C LEU A 10 15.80 -21.43 6.63
N LEU A 11 15.68 -21.60 7.95
CA LEU A 11 14.62 -20.91 8.68
C LEU A 11 14.97 -19.42 8.71
N PRO A 12 14.07 -18.52 8.27
CA PRO A 12 14.25 -17.09 8.45
C PRO A 12 14.50 -16.86 9.94
N SER A 13 15.73 -16.50 10.28
CA SER A 13 16.11 -16.34 11.67
C SER A 13 15.32 -15.18 12.26
N PRO A 14 14.76 -15.31 13.47
CA PRO A 14 14.03 -14.24 14.16
C PRO A 14 14.90 -13.01 14.47
N LEU A 15 16.17 -13.01 14.07
CA LEU A 15 17.09 -11.87 14.19
C LEU A 15 16.91 -10.80 13.10
N ARG A 16 16.07 -11.01 12.07
CA ARG A 16 15.87 -10.05 10.97
C ARG A 16 14.42 -9.57 10.80
N ALA A 17 13.50 -9.98 11.66
CA ALA A 17 12.06 -9.69 11.54
C ALA A 17 11.51 -8.93 12.77
N GLU A 18 12.32 -8.04 13.35
CA GLU A 18 11.96 -7.35 14.61
C GLU A 18 10.71 -6.49 14.45
N VAL A 19 10.53 -5.88 13.27
CA VAL A 19 9.35 -5.06 12.97
C VAL A 19 8.15 -5.94 12.64
N CYS A 20 8.33 -6.99 11.84
CA CYS A 20 7.25 -7.91 11.50
C CYS A 20 6.69 -8.65 12.72
N ASP A 21 7.51 -8.98 13.72
CA ASP A 21 7.06 -9.57 15.00
C ASP A 21 6.10 -8.65 15.78
N LYS A 22 6.15 -7.33 15.54
CA LYS A 22 5.29 -6.33 16.20
C LYS A 22 4.08 -5.96 15.35
N GLU A 23 4.29 -5.75 14.05
CA GLU A 23 3.28 -5.26 13.13
C GLU A 23 2.42 -6.38 12.51
N ALA A 24 2.95 -7.60 12.41
CA ALA A 24 2.29 -8.74 11.79
C ALA A 24 2.65 -10.06 12.52
N PRO A 25 2.23 -10.23 13.79
CA PRO A 25 2.63 -11.38 14.61
C PRO A 25 2.14 -12.73 14.06
N ASP A 26 1.08 -12.73 13.25
CA ASP A 26 0.53 -13.93 12.60
C ASP A 26 1.08 -14.16 11.18
N TRP A 27 2.10 -13.40 10.77
CA TRP A 27 2.71 -13.53 9.44
C TRP A 27 3.43 -14.87 9.27
N ASP A 28 3.15 -15.55 8.17
CA ASP A 28 3.66 -16.88 7.84
C ASP A 28 5.07 -16.89 7.22
N GLY A 29 5.70 -15.71 7.12
CA GLY A 29 7.02 -15.52 6.51
C GLY A 29 6.99 -15.42 4.98
N VAL A 30 5.81 -15.48 4.34
CA VAL A 30 5.68 -15.33 2.89
C VAL A 30 5.70 -13.84 2.51
N PRO A 31 6.58 -13.39 1.58
CA PRO A 31 6.67 -11.98 1.22
C PRO A 31 5.32 -11.41 0.75
N VAL A 32 4.85 -10.36 1.42
CA VAL A 32 3.61 -9.66 1.05
C VAL A 32 3.80 -8.95 -0.27
N THR A 33 2.91 -9.25 -1.21
CA THR A 33 3.00 -8.68 -2.56
C THR A 33 2.54 -7.22 -2.60
N ALA A 34 2.98 -6.50 -3.62
CA ALA A 34 2.54 -5.12 -3.88
C ALA A 34 1.02 -5.00 -4.16
N LEU A 35 0.32 -6.11 -4.43
CA LEU A 35 -1.12 -6.16 -4.66
C LEU A 35 -1.94 -6.10 -3.37
N SER A 36 -1.42 -6.62 -2.26
CA SER A 36 -2.12 -6.59 -0.95
C SER A 36 -2.55 -5.16 -0.57
N PRO A 37 -1.64 -4.16 -0.48
CA PRO A 37 -2.03 -2.81 -0.09
C PRO A 37 -3.00 -2.14 -1.07
N VAL A 38 -3.04 -2.59 -2.33
CA VAL A 38 -4.02 -2.10 -3.32
C VAL A 38 -5.41 -2.63 -2.98
N LEU A 39 -5.53 -3.94 -2.77
CA LEU A 39 -6.79 -4.59 -2.45
C LEU A 39 -7.32 -4.10 -1.10
N ASP A 40 -6.46 -4.00 -0.09
CA ASP A 40 -6.82 -3.51 1.25
C ASP A 40 -7.36 -2.08 1.17
N PHE A 41 -6.71 -1.21 0.38
CA PHE A 41 -7.18 0.16 0.20
C PHE A 41 -8.50 0.22 -0.58
N TRP A 42 -8.63 -0.42 -1.74
CA TRP A 42 -9.82 -0.30 -2.57
C TRP A 42 -11.06 -1.02 -2.01
N THR A 43 -10.89 -1.96 -1.09
CA THR A 43 -11.99 -2.59 -0.34
C THR A 43 -12.36 -1.83 0.94
N SER A 44 -11.49 -0.91 1.39
CA SER A 44 -11.79 -0.05 2.53
C SER A 44 -12.79 1.05 2.20
N LEU A 45 -13.49 1.55 3.23
CA LEU A 45 -14.42 2.67 3.12
C LEU A 45 -13.83 3.91 2.40
N PRO A 46 -12.60 4.38 2.73
CA PRO A 46 -12.01 5.52 2.03
C PRO A 46 -11.67 5.22 0.56
N GLY A 47 -11.24 4.00 0.22
CA GLY A 47 -11.00 3.61 -1.16
C GLY A 47 -12.27 3.59 -2.00
N LEU A 48 -13.37 3.08 -1.44
CA LEU A 48 -14.69 3.09 -2.09
C LEU A 48 -15.23 4.53 -2.27
N ALA A 49 -15.09 5.39 -1.26
CA ALA A 49 -15.46 6.80 -1.36
C ALA A 49 -14.68 7.49 -2.48
N LEU A 50 -13.37 7.22 -2.58
CA LEU A 50 -12.54 7.76 -3.63
C LEU A 50 -12.93 7.24 -5.02
N ALA A 51 -13.26 5.95 -5.15
CA ALA A 51 -13.78 5.37 -6.38
C ALA A 51 -15.03 6.13 -6.87
N ALA A 52 -15.97 6.41 -5.95
CA ALA A 52 -17.18 7.16 -6.26
C ALA A 52 -16.89 8.59 -6.73
N VAL A 53 -15.93 9.29 -6.11
CA VAL A 53 -15.50 10.64 -6.53
C VAL A 53 -14.88 10.59 -7.93
N PHE A 54 -14.01 9.61 -8.22
CA PHE A 54 -13.43 9.45 -9.56
C PHE A 54 -14.51 9.18 -10.62
N LEU A 55 -15.48 8.30 -10.33
CA LEU A 55 -16.60 8.04 -11.23
C LEU A 55 -17.44 9.29 -11.48
N MET A 56 -17.78 10.04 -10.43
CA MET A 56 -18.53 11.28 -10.56
C MET A 56 -17.77 12.35 -11.36
N ALA A 57 -16.47 12.48 -11.15
CA ALA A 57 -15.63 13.40 -11.92
C ALA A 57 -15.59 13.02 -13.41
N LEU A 58 -15.56 11.72 -13.73
CA LEU A 58 -15.64 11.23 -15.11
C LEU A 58 -16.98 11.56 -15.77
N LEU A 59 -18.09 11.53 -15.02
CA LEU A 59 -19.43 11.81 -15.55
C LEU A 59 -19.69 13.32 -15.72
N VAL A 60 -19.20 14.16 -14.81
CA VAL A 60 -19.62 15.57 -14.72
C VAL A 60 -18.76 16.53 -15.55
N HIS A 61 -17.60 16.11 -16.06
CA HIS A 61 -16.74 16.89 -16.99
C HIS A 61 -16.49 18.36 -16.54
N ARG A 62 -16.35 18.60 -15.23
CA ARG A 62 -16.03 19.93 -14.68
C ARG A 62 -14.65 19.96 -14.07
N ARG A 63 -13.85 20.96 -14.45
CA ARG A 63 -12.49 21.22 -13.92
C ARG A 63 -12.41 21.26 -12.39
N ALA A 64 -13.46 21.75 -11.73
CA ALA A 64 -13.53 21.77 -10.26
C ALA A 64 -13.60 20.35 -9.65
N MET A 65 -14.26 19.41 -10.32
CA MET A 65 -14.39 18.03 -9.87
C MET A 65 -13.11 17.22 -10.12
N THR A 66 -12.33 17.56 -11.15
CA THR A 66 -11.03 16.92 -11.40
C THR A 66 -10.00 17.32 -10.34
N LEU A 67 -9.98 18.59 -9.91
CA LEU A 67 -9.15 19.04 -8.79
C LEU A 67 -9.57 18.40 -7.45
N LEU A 68 -10.89 18.26 -7.21
CA LEU A 68 -11.40 17.58 -6.03
C LEU A 68 -11.00 16.09 -6.01
N ALA A 69 -11.09 15.40 -7.15
CA ALA A 69 -10.67 14.01 -7.28
C ALA A 69 -9.15 13.82 -7.09
N LEU A 70 -8.34 14.75 -7.59
CA LEU A 70 -6.88 14.80 -7.35
C LEU A 70 -6.55 14.98 -5.87
N ALA A 71 -7.18 15.96 -5.21
CA ALA A 71 -6.99 16.21 -3.78
C ALA A 71 -7.45 15.01 -2.94
N ALA A 72 -8.61 14.43 -3.29
CA ALA A 72 -9.15 13.25 -2.62
C ALA A 72 -8.28 11.99 -2.81
N GLY A 73 -7.52 11.87 -3.91
CA GLY A 73 -6.59 10.75 -4.12
C GLY A 73 -5.25 10.93 -3.40
N LEU A 74 -4.79 12.17 -3.25
CA LEU A 74 -3.54 12.50 -2.57
C LEU A 74 -3.65 12.46 -1.04
N LEU A 75 -4.79 12.87 -0.47
CA LEU A 75 -5.03 12.88 0.97
C LEU A 75 -4.86 11.51 1.65
N PRO A 76 -5.44 10.41 1.12
CA PRO A 76 -5.25 9.07 1.67
C PRO A 76 -3.83 8.54 1.46
N LEU A 77 -3.16 8.92 0.36
CA LEU A 77 -1.75 8.60 0.15
C LEU A 77 -0.88 9.24 1.25
N VAL A 78 -1.13 10.50 1.57
CA VAL A 78 -0.45 11.17 2.69
C VAL A 78 -0.84 10.50 4.00
N TRP A 79 -2.13 10.30 4.29
CA TRP A 79 -2.57 9.65 5.54
C TRP A 79 -1.98 8.25 5.76
N PHE A 80 -1.97 7.39 4.73
CA PHE A 80 -1.44 6.03 4.84
C PHE A 80 0.08 5.95 4.76
N TYR A 81 0.75 6.91 4.10
CA TYR A 81 2.18 6.79 3.76
C TYR A 81 3.07 7.95 4.23
N GLY A 82 2.54 9.00 4.82
CA GLY A 82 3.34 10.17 5.21
C GLY A 82 2.68 11.09 6.21
N LEU A 83 3.26 11.12 7.42
CA LEU A 83 3.67 12.36 8.12
C LEU A 83 4.38 12.08 9.46
N ASP A 84 4.56 10.83 9.89
CA ASP A 84 5.23 10.48 11.16
C ASP A 84 6.22 9.29 11.05
N ASP A 85 6.96 9.06 12.13
CA ASP A 85 7.97 8.02 12.41
C ASP A 85 7.66 6.60 11.87
N GLY A 86 6.39 6.32 11.59
CA GLY A 86 5.91 5.11 10.92
C GLY A 86 6.45 4.91 9.49
N ALA A 87 6.98 5.94 8.82
CA ALA A 87 7.66 5.76 7.54
C ALA A 87 8.92 4.88 7.66
N ASN A 88 9.65 4.99 8.77
CA ASN A 88 10.82 4.15 9.05
C ASN A 88 10.40 2.70 9.38
N ILE A 89 9.35 2.55 10.18
CA ILE A 89 8.78 1.24 10.54
C ILE A 89 8.26 0.53 9.30
N ARG A 90 7.51 1.24 8.44
CA ARG A 90 6.95 0.65 7.23
C ARG A 90 8.00 0.33 6.19
N THR A 91 9.04 1.15 6.05
CA THR A 91 10.17 0.82 5.16
C THR A 91 10.98 -0.37 5.68
N ALA A 92 11.13 -0.52 7.01
CA ALA A 92 11.70 -1.72 7.61
C ALA A 92 10.80 -2.95 7.37
N ALA A 93 9.49 -2.86 7.62
CA ALA A 93 8.53 -3.93 7.34
C ALA A 93 8.52 -4.37 5.86
N ILE A 94 8.70 -3.43 4.92
CA ILE A 94 8.84 -3.74 3.48
C ILE A 94 10.16 -4.47 3.20
N ARG A 95 11.26 -4.10 3.87
CA ARG A 95 12.56 -4.77 3.74
C ARG A 95 12.53 -6.18 4.33
N GLU A 96 11.82 -6.36 5.44
CA GLU A 96 11.63 -7.64 6.11
C GLU A 96 10.63 -8.53 5.36
N GLY A 97 9.71 -7.93 4.59
CA GLY A 97 8.80 -8.62 3.67
C GLY A 97 7.38 -8.81 4.18
N CYS A 98 7.06 -8.41 5.42
CA CYS A 98 5.70 -8.45 5.95
C CYS A 98 4.81 -7.29 5.47
N ALA A 99 5.36 -6.31 4.76
CA ALA A 99 4.58 -5.25 4.14
C ALA A 99 4.83 -5.15 2.63
N GLY A 100 3.74 -5.07 1.87
CA GLY A 100 3.81 -4.86 0.43
C GLY A 100 4.27 -3.43 0.08
N PRO A 101 5.09 -3.25 -0.96
CA PRO A 101 5.59 -1.92 -1.32
C PRO A 101 4.47 -1.05 -1.92
N PRO A 102 4.44 0.28 -1.64
CA PRO A 102 3.33 1.18 -1.98
C PRO A 102 3.05 1.39 -3.47
N TRP A 103 4.04 1.09 -4.33
CA TRP A 103 4.12 1.71 -5.65
C TRP A 103 2.92 1.39 -6.54
N LEU A 104 2.35 0.18 -6.45
CA LEU A 104 1.15 -0.18 -7.19
C LEU A 104 -0.07 0.64 -6.76
N LEU A 105 -0.22 0.88 -5.46
CA LEU A 105 -1.31 1.71 -4.95
C LEU A 105 -1.15 3.15 -5.46
N THR A 106 0.05 3.70 -5.38
CA THR A 106 0.36 5.04 -5.91
C THR A 106 0.04 5.14 -7.40
N LEU A 107 0.43 4.15 -8.21
CA LEU A 107 0.08 4.10 -9.62
C LEU A 107 -1.43 4.01 -9.86
N SER A 108 -2.14 3.20 -9.07
CA SER A 108 -3.59 3.03 -9.19
C SER A 108 -4.36 4.33 -8.90
N LEU A 109 -3.79 5.23 -8.10
CA LEU A 109 -4.36 6.53 -7.75
C LEU A 109 -3.99 7.63 -8.76
N LEU A 110 -2.74 7.63 -9.24
CA LEU A 110 -2.26 8.63 -10.20
C LEU A 110 -2.85 8.44 -11.60
N ALA A 111 -3.00 7.20 -12.07
CA ALA A 111 -3.51 6.91 -13.41
C ALA A 111 -4.90 7.53 -13.71
N PRO A 112 -5.95 7.31 -12.89
CA PRO A 112 -7.26 7.93 -13.12
C PRO A 112 -7.21 9.45 -12.94
N ALA A 113 -6.38 9.96 -12.02
CA ALA A 113 -6.22 11.39 -11.79
C ALA A 113 -5.60 12.11 -13.00
N LEU A 114 -4.58 11.52 -13.64
CA LEU A 114 -4.00 12.01 -14.90
C LEU A 114 -4.98 11.93 -16.05
N LEU A 115 -5.78 10.85 -16.13
CA LEU A 115 -6.81 10.69 -17.16
C LEU A 115 -7.90 11.76 -17.04
N LEU A 116 -8.31 12.07 -15.81
CA LEU A 116 -9.21 13.18 -15.51
C LEU A 116 -8.60 14.53 -15.88
N PHE A 117 -7.36 14.78 -15.48
CA PHE A 117 -6.65 16.02 -15.78
C PHE A 117 -6.56 16.28 -17.29
N ARG A 118 -6.29 15.23 -18.09
CA ARG A 118 -6.26 15.32 -19.56
C ARG A 118 -7.63 15.61 -20.20
N ARG A 119 -8.73 15.26 -19.53
CA ARG A 119 -10.11 15.46 -20.04
C ARG A 119 -10.73 16.81 -19.64
N SER A 120 -10.23 17.45 -18.59
CA SER A 120 -10.65 18.78 -18.10
C SER A 120 -10.05 19.94 -18.88
#